data_AF-A0A315XPM3-F1
#
_entry.id   AF-A0A315XPM3-F1
#
_cell.length_a   1.000
_cell.length_b   1.000
_cell.length_c   1.000
_cell.angle_alpha   90.00
_cell.angle_beta   90.00
_cell.angle_gamma   90.00
#
_symmetry.space_group_name_H-M   'P 1'
#
loop_
_entity.id
_entity.type
_entity.pdbx_description
1 polymer ?
#
loop_
_entity_poly.entity_id
_entity_poly.type
_entity_poly.pdbx_seq_one_letter_code
_entity_poly.pdbx_strand_id
1 'polypeptide(L)'
;MRMEIEFTDEQAKKVDILKENGIGVGDAIDMLFDLKETFADTKLNQAQDKKDKLEEELAKIDKEISMYNQMKEGSLDPSLKVKIIEKEYGTVEKTYDESVQDAKHKFKWTNILKV
;
A
#
# COMPACT_ATOMS: atom_id res chain seq x y z
N MET A 1 19.67 -9.25 -54.95
CA MET A 1 18.48 -8.37 -55.01
C MET A 1 18.61 -7.38 -53.86
N ARG A 2 18.82 -6.09 -54.14
CA ARG A 2 18.72 -5.05 -53.11
C ARG A 2 17.23 -4.74 -52.96
N MET A 3 16.71 -4.86 -51.75
CA MET A 3 15.36 -4.39 -51.42
C MET A 3 15.45 -2.87 -51.32
N GLU A 4 14.91 -2.15 -52.30
CA GLU A 4 14.71 -0.71 -52.21
C GLU A 4 13.37 -0.49 -51.50
N ILE A 5 13.44 -0.03 -50.25
CA ILE A 5 12.26 0.35 -49.48
C ILE A 5 11.96 1.80 -49.85
N GLU A 6 10.89 2.03 -50.59
CA GLU A 6 10.38 3.39 -50.82
C GLU A 6 9.66 3.87 -49.56
N PHE A 7 10.20 4.92 -48.94
CA PHE A 7 9.54 5.60 -47.84
C PHE A 7 8.46 6.54 -48.37
N THR A 8 7.37 6.69 -47.62
CA THR A 8 6.43 7.79 -47.87
C THR A 8 7.09 9.15 -47.60
N ASP A 9 6.62 10.22 -48.24
CA ASP A 9 7.16 11.58 -48.07
C ASP A 9 7.23 12.02 -46.58
N GLU A 10 6.29 11.56 -45.76
CA GLU A 10 6.25 11.85 -44.34
C GLU A 10 7.33 11.09 -43.55
N GLN A 11 7.57 9.83 -43.91
CA GLN A 11 8.62 9.01 -43.30
C GLN A 11 10.02 9.50 -43.70
N ALA A 12 10.19 9.94 -44.95
CA ALA A 12 11.44 10.55 -45.43
C ALA A 12 11.78 11.82 -44.64
N LYS A 13 10.80 12.72 -44.46
CA LYS A 13 10.97 13.93 -43.63
C LYS A 13 11.36 13.61 -42.19
N LYS A 14 10.76 12.58 -41.58
CA LYS A 14 11.10 12.15 -40.22
C LYS A 14 12.54 11.63 -40.13
N VAL A 15 12.99 10.89 -41.15
CA VAL A 15 14.37 10.42 -41.23
C VAL A 15 15.36 11.57 -41.41
N ASP A 16 15.01 12.59 -42.21
CA ASP A 16 15.87 13.74 -42.42
C ASP A 16 16.00 14.59 -41.16
N ILE A 17 14.90 14.80 -40.42
CA ILE A 17 14.95 15.46 -39.11
C ILE A 17 15.85 14.70 -38.13
N LEU A 18 15.76 13.37 -38.10
CA LEU A 18 16.63 12.56 -37.24
C LEU A 18 18.12 12.72 -37.62
N LYS A 19 18.43 12.70 -38.91
CA LYS A 19 19.79 12.92 -39.43
C LYS A 19 20.31 14.33 -39.12
N GLU A 20 19.49 15.36 -39.25
CA GLU A 20 19.84 16.75 -38.90
C GLU A 20 20.22 16.90 -37.43
N ASN A 21 19.61 16.11 -36.55
CA ASN A 21 19.93 16.06 -35.13
C ASN A 21 21.05 15.07 -34.78
N GLY A 22 21.70 14.48 -35.78
CA GLY A 22 22.80 13.53 -35.59
C GLY A 22 22.38 12.18 -35.00
N ILE A 23 21.09 11.84 -35.06
CA ILE A 23 20.54 10.60 -34.51
C ILE A 23 20.33 9.60 -35.65
N GLY A 24 20.97 8.43 -35.57
CA GLY A 24 20.72 7.33 -36.50
C GLY A 24 19.31 6.76 -36.32
N VAL A 25 18.73 6.20 -37.38
CA VAL A 25 17.41 5.53 -37.28
C VAL A 25 17.46 4.36 -36.28
N GLY A 26 18.59 3.65 -36.20
CA GLY A 26 18.82 2.62 -35.18
C GLY A 26 18.82 3.20 -33.76
N ASP A 27 19.60 4.26 -33.53
CA ASP A 27 19.66 4.93 -32.23
C ASP A 27 18.29 5.51 -31.81
N ALA A 28 17.52 6.04 -32.75
CA ALA A 28 16.16 6.53 -32.49
C ALA A 28 15.22 5.39 -32.07
N ILE A 29 15.37 4.20 -32.66
CA ILE A 29 14.61 3.01 -32.30
C ILE A 29 15.01 2.54 -30.90
N ASP A 30 16.30 2.49 -30.60
CA ASP A 30 16.80 2.08 -29.29
C ASP A 30 16.34 3.06 -28.20
N MET A 31 16.40 4.37 -28.44
CA MET A 31 15.84 5.38 -27.53
C MET A 31 14.34 5.21 -27.29
N LEU A 32 13.56 4.81 -28.30
CA LEU A 32 12.14 4.54 -28.15
C LEU A 32 11.89 3.28 -27.31
N PHE A 33 12.73 2.25 -27.46
CA PHE A 33 12.65 1.06 -26.62
C PHE A 33 13.05 1.36 -25.17
N ASP A 34 14.13 2.11 -24.95
CA ASP A 34 14.57 2.55 -23.62
C ASP A 34 13.50 3.41 -22.93
N LEU A 35 12.89 4.35 -23.66
CA LEU A 35 11.77 5.15 -23.14
C LEU A 35 10.57 4.28 -22.80
N LYS A 36 10.23 3.31 -23.66
CA LYS A 36 9.12 2.41 -23.41
C LYS A 36 9.36 1.55 -22.19
N GLU A 37 10.55 0.96 -22.05
CA GLU A 37 10.92 0.11 -20.92
C GLU A 37 10.96 0.92 -19.63
N THR A 38 11.65 2.06 -19.64
CA THR A 38 11.71 2.96 -18.48
C THR A 38 10.33 3.45 -18.07
N PHE A 39 9.50 3.89 -19.01
CA PHE A 39 8.18 4.44 -18.71
C PHE A 39 7.20 3.35 -18.28
N ALA A 40 7.21 2.19 -18.93
CA ALA A 40 6.37 1.06 -18.55
C ALA A 40 6.75 0.58 -17.15
N ASP A 41 8.03 0.31 -16.88
CA ASP A 41 8.43 -0.28 -15.61
C ASP A 41 8.30 0.71 -14.46
N THR A 42 8.75 1.96 -14.61
CA THR A 42 8.65 2.90 -13.49
C THR A 42 7.23 3.38 -13.22
N LYS A 43 6.43 3.69 -14.24
CA LYS A 43 5.06 4.19 -14.00
C LYS A 43 4.12 3.08 -13.57
N LEU A 44 4.26 1.88 -14.14
CA LEU A 44 3.40 0.76 -13.79
C LEU A 44 3.70 0.26 -12.38
N ASN A 45 4.98 0.15 -11.99
CA ASN A 45 5.36 -0.20 -10.63
C ASN A 45 4.91 0.88 -9.62
N GLN A 46 5.11 2.16 -9.93
CA GLN A 46 4.62 3.26 -9.06
C GLN A 46 3.09 3.26 -8.92
N ALA A 47 2.36 2.95 -9.99
CA ALA A 47 0.91 2.86 -9.95
C ALA A 47 0.45 1.65 -9.12
N GLN A 48 1.15 0.52 -9.25
CA GLN A 48 0.89 -0.69 -8.47
C GLN A 48 1.16 -0.47 -6.98
N ASP A 49 2.31 0.11 -6.62
CA ASP A 49 2.62 0.43 -5.21
C ASP A 49 1.58 1.36 -4.57
N LYS A 50 1.07 2.34 -5.35
CA LYS A 50 0.02 3.24 -4.87
C LYS A 50 -1.31 2.51 -4.70
N LYS A 51 -1.64 1.61 -5.62
CA LYS A 51 -2.84 0.78 -5.53
C LYS A 51 -2.78 -0.08 -4.26
N ASP A 52 -1.67 -0.76 -4.01
CA ASP A 52 -1.52 -1.65 -2.86
C ASP A 52 -1.62 -0.87 -1.53
N LYS A 53 -1.05 0.34 -1.47
CA LYS A 53 -1.20 1.23 -0.29
C LYS A 53 -2.65 1.66 -0.07
N LEU A 54 -3.36 2.03 -1.13
CA LEU A 54 -4.76 2.42 -1.03
C LEU A 54 -5.66 1.25 -0.64
N GLU A 55 -5.36 0.04 -1.10
CA GLU A 55 -6.07 -1.18 -0.66
C GLU A 55 -5.84 -1.47 0.83
N GLU A 56 -4.62 -1.25 1.35
CA GLU A 56 -4.34 -1.37 2.78
C GLU A 56 -5.07 -0.31 3.62
N GLU A 57 -5.10 0.94 3.16
CA GLU A 57 -5.86 2.01 3.82
C GLU A 57 -7.36 1.74 3.81
N LEU A 58 -7.91 1.25 2.69
CA LEU A 58 -9.31 0.84 2.60
C LEU A 58 -9.64 -0.29 3.58
N ALA A 59 -8.78 -1.30 3.69
CA ALA A 59 -8.97 -2.40 4.64
C ALA A 59 -9.00 -1.91 6.10
N LYS A 60 -8.19 -0.89 6.45
CA LYS A 60 -8.23 -0.25 7.78
C LYS A 60 -9.54 0.48 8.01
N ILE A 61 -10.01 1.25 7.03
CA ILE A 61 -11.28 1.98 7.13
C ILE A 61 -12.46 1.01 7.25
N ASP A 62 -12.49 -0.08 6.46
CA ASP A 62 -13.55 -1.08 6.53
C ASP A 62 -13.61 -1.75 7.92
N LYS A 63 -12.44 -2.01 8.51
CA LYS A 63 -12.35 -2.51 9.88
C LYS A 63 -12.94 -1.52 10.88
N GLU A 64 -12.61 -0.23 10.76
CA GLU A 64 -13.15 0.82 11.63
C GLU A 64 -14.68 0.98 11.47
N ILE A 65 -15.20 0.94 10.24
CA ILE A 65 -16.64 1.00 9.95
C ILE A 65 -17.36 -0.21 10.57
N SER A 66 -16.78 -1.40 10.43
CA SER A 66 -17.32 -2.62 11.05
C SER A 66 -17.40 -2.48 12.57
N MET A 67 -16.32 -2.01 13.21
CA MET A 67 -16.31 -1.75 14.65
C MET A 67 -17.35 -0.69 15.05
N TYR A 68 -17.45 0.41 14.30
CA TYR A 68 -18.44 1.45 14.56
C TYR A 68 -19.86 0.89 14.49
N ASN A 69 -20.17 0.07 13.48
CA ASN A 69 -21.48 -0.57 13.34
C ASN A 69 -21.76 -1.53 14.51
N GLN A 70 -20.78 -2.33 14.92
CA GLN A 70 -20.91 -3.19 16.11
C GLN A 70 -21.14 -2.38 17.39
N MET A 71 -20.47 -1.22 17.54
CA MET A 71 -20.66 -0.33 18.69
C MET A 71 -21.99 0.43 18.66
N LYS A 72 -22.57 0.65 17.46
CA LYS A 72 -23.85 1.29 17.25
C LYS A 72 -25.02 0.33 17.48
N GLU A 73 -24.89 -0.91 17.00
CA GLU A 73 -25.91 -1.96 17.15
C GLU A 73 -25.87 -2.63 18.52
N GLY A 74 -24.71 -2.65 19.18
CA GLY A 74 -24.58 -3.02 20.57
C GLY A 74 -25.44 -2.12 21.44
N SER A 75 -26.32 -2.72 22.24
CA SER A 75 -27.11 -2.01 23.25
C SER A 75 -26.23 -1.08 24.10
N LEU A 76 -26.82 -0.06 24.71
CA LEU A 76 -26.16 1.01 25.49
C LEU A 76 -25.20 0.54 26.62
N ASP A 77 -24.94 -0.76 26.78
CA ASP A 77 -23.98 -1.34 27.71
C ASP A 77 -22.51 -0.98 27.33
N PRO A 78 -21.85 -0.12 28.11
CA PRO A 78 -20.46 0.25 27.88
C PRO A 78 -19.50 -0.95 28.00
N SER A 79 -19.85 -2.01 28.74
CA SER A 79 -18.99 -3.18 28.93
C SER A 79 -18.78 -3.98 27.64
N LEU A 80 -19.83 -4.13 26.84
CA LEU A 80 -19.76 -4.77 25.52
C LEU A 80 -18.90 -3.97 24.53
N LYS A 81 -18.97 -2.63 24.60
CA LYS A 81 -18.16 -1.73 23.75
C LYS A 81 -16.68 -1.79 24.11
N VAL A 82 -16.34 -1.87 25.39
CA VAL A 82 -14.96 -2.07 25.86
C VAL A 82 -14.39 -3.39 25.35
N LYS A 83 -15.16 -4.49 25.41
CA LYS A 83 -14.72 -5.79 24.89
C LYS A 83 -14.44 -5.79 23.38
N ILE A 84 -15.22 -5.05 22.59
CA ILE A 84 -15.00 -4.92 21.13
C ILE A 84 -13.66 -4.22 20.86
N ILE A 85 -13.36 -3.15 21.62
CA ILE A 85 -12.10 -2.41 21.50
C ILE A 85 -10.92 -3.26 21.99
N GLU A 86 -11.04 -3.93 23.14
CA GLU A 86 -9.99 -4.81 23.68
C GLU A 86 -9.71 -6.03 22.79
N LYS A 87 -10.70 -6.55 22.07
CA LYS A 87 -10.49 -7.65 21.14
C LYS A 87 -9.68 -7.23 19.91
N GLU A 88 -9.92 -6.02 19.40
CA GLU A 88 -9.30 -5.54 18.16
C GLU A 88 -8.00 -4.75 18.37
N TYR A 89 -7.85 -4.11 19.53
CA TYR A 89 -6.69 -3.29 19.91
C TYR A 89 -5.99 -3.75 21.19
N GLY A 90 -6.57 -4.65 21.97
CA GLY A 90 -6.02 -5.11 23.26
C GLY A 90 -5.01 -6.25 23.17
N THR A 91 -4.71 -6.77 21.98
CA THR A 91 -3.49 -7.58 21.72
C THR A 91 -2.25 -6.71 21.63
N VAL A 92 -2.12 -5.71 22.50
CA VAL A 92 -0.80 -5.20 22.87
C VAL A 92 -0.26 -6.22 23.85
N GLU A 93 0.87 -6.86 23.53
CA GLU A 93 1.60 -7.70 24.50
C GLU A 93 1.70 -6.90 25.80
N LYS A 94 1.02 -7.36 26.85
CA LYS A 94 1.09 -6.70 28.16
C LYS A 94 2.55 -6.54 28.52
N THR A 95 2.97 -5.31 28.77
CA THR A 95 4.34 -5.06 29.20
C THR A 95 4.62 -5.79 30.51
N TYR A 96 5.88 -6.11 30.77
CA TYR A 96 6.28 -6.77 32.02
C TYR A 96 5.71 -6.02 33.24
N ASP A 97 5.75 -4.68 33.21
CA ASP A 97 5.25 -3.84 34.30
C ASP A 97 3.73 -3.97 34.52
N GLU A 98 2.94 -4.04 33.45
CA GLU A 98 1.48 -4.29 33.53
C GLU A 98 1.17 -5.68 34.09
N SER A 99 1.96 -6.69 33.71
CA SER A 99 1.80 -8.05 34.22
C SER A 99 2.13 -8.15 35.73
N VAL A 100 3.16 -7.42 36.18
CA VAL A 100 3.59 -7.36 37.57
C VAL A 100 2.58 -6.58 38.42
N GLN A 101 2.00 -5.49 37.91
CA GLN A 101 0.94 -4.77 38.60
C GLN A 101 -0.31 -5.63 38.77
N ASP A 102 -0.76 -6.32 37.72
CA ASP A 102 -1.89 -7.26 37.80
C ASP A 102 -1.66 -8.34 38.87
N ALA A 103 -0.45 -8.91 38.91
CA ALA A 103 -0.08 -9.91 39.91
C ALA A 103 -0.06 -9.33 41.34
N LYS A 104 0.52 -8.14 41.54
CA LYS A 104 0.53 -7.45 42.85
C LYS A 104 -0.88 -7.11 43.33
N HIS A 105 -1.74 -6.64 42.43
CA HIS A 105 -3.13 -6.37 42.76
C HIS A 105 -3.82 -7.66 43.24
N LYS A 106 -3.73 -8.75 42.47
CA LYS A 106 -4.31 -10.06 42.87
C LYS A 106 -3.82 -10.53 44.24
N PHE A 107 -2.52 -10.37 44.53
CA PHE A 107 -1.93 -10.75 45.82
C PHE A 107 -2.40 -9.87 46.99
N LYS A 108 -2.60 -8.57 46.73
CA LYS A 108 -3.09 -7.62 47.74
C LYS A 108 -4.54 -7.94 48.15
N TRP A 109 -5.38 -8.34 47.20
CA TRP A 109 -6.77 -8.72 47.48
C TRP A 109 -6.90 -10.07 48.20
N THR A 110 -6.05 -11.07 47.90
CA THR A 110 -6.07 -12.37 48.61
C THR A 110 -5.58 -12.27 50.05
N ASN A 111 -4.70 -11.32 50.38
CA ASN A 111 -4.24 -11.11 51.75
C ASN A 111 -5.20 -10.28 52.62
N ILE A 112 -6.14 -9.54 52.01
CA ILE A 112 -7.19 -8.81 52.74
C ILE A 112 -8.30 -9.77 53.22
N LEU A 113 -8.49 -10.91 52.55
CA LEU A 113 -9.46 -11.95 52.94
C LEU A 113 -8.91 -12.95 53.98
N LYS A 114 -7.70 -12.75 54.50
CA LYS A 114 -7.04 -13.61 55.51
C LYS A 114 -6.80 -12.91 56.86
N VAL A 115 -7.48 -11.80 57.13
CA VAL A 115 -7.55 -11.15 58.46
C VAL A 115 -8.97 -11.25 58.99
#